data_AF-A0A949QDL1-F1
#
_entry.id   AF-A0A949QDL1-F1
#
_cell.length_a   1.000
_cell.length_b   1.000
_cell.length_c   1.000
_cell.angle_alpha   90.00
_cell.angle_beta   90.00
_cell.angle_gamma   90.00
#
_symmetry.space_group_name_H-M   'P 1'
#
loop_
_entity.id
_entity.type
_entity.pdbx_description
1 polymer ?
#
loop_
_entity_poly.entity_id
_entity_poly.type
_entity_poly.pdbx_seq_one_letter_code
_entity_poly.pdbx_strand_id
1 'polypeptide(L)'
;MEQLHDLRVSRIIRLPSPGALKGMLPVVEQVAGTVTGGRREVEQILTGKDARLLVIVGPCSIHDVDAAREYAGRLALLRTELQHELCIMMRVYFEKPRTTVGWKGFINDPHLDDTYDIEHGLFHARKLLIEINEMGLPAATEFLDPISPQYVADVVSWAAIGARTIESQTHRQMASGLSMPVGFKNSTDGRLGVAVDAIRSAMHPHSFLGIDQDGYSSVITTKGNPFG
;
A
#
# COMPACT_ATOMS: atom_id res chain seq x y z
N MET A 1 33.32 -27.44 -13.33
CA MET A 1 32.87 -26.68 -12.16
C MET A 1 31.40 -26.95 -11.98
N GLU A 2 30.96 -27.30 -10.78
CA GLU A 2 29.53 -27.43 -10.48
C GLU A 2 28.88 -26.04 -10.48
N GLN A 3 27.65 -25.95 -10.99
CA GLN A 3 26.86 -24.73 -10.94
C GLN A 3 26.40 -24.49 -9.49
N LEU A 4 26.67 -23.31 -8.94
CA LEU A 4 26.30 -22.94 -7.56
C LEU A 4 25.16 -21.91 -7.50
N HIS A 5 24.83 -21.27 -8.61
CA HIS A 5 23.86 -20.18 -8.70
C HIS A 5 22.61 -20.60 -9.47
N ASP A 6 21.46 -20.06 -9.05
CA ASP A 6 20.18 -20.16 -9.76
C ASP A 6 19.69 -21.59 -10.04
N LEU A 7 20.15 -22.56 -9.24
CA LEU A 7 19.80 -23.99 -9.38
C LEU A 7 18.29 -24.28 -9.30
N ARG A 8 17.51 -23.37 -8.74
CA ARG A 8 16.04 -23.46 -8.59
C ARG A 8 15.32 -22.21 -9.12
N VAL A 9 16.00 -21.40 -9.93
CA VAL A 9 15.44 -20.20 -10.55
C VAL A 9 15.16 -20.53 -12.01
N SER A 10 13.89 -20.55 -12.40
CA SER A 10 13.49 -20.86 -13.78
C SER A 10 13.67 -19.68 -14.72
N ARG A 11 13.48 -18.44 -14.22
CA ARG A 11 13.53 -17.22 -15.01
C ARG A 11 13.75 -15.99 -14.13
N ILE A 12 14.44 -14.99 -14.65
CA ILE A 12 14.56 -13.64 -14.08
C ILE A 12 14.07 -12.65 -15.14
N ILE A 13 13.09 -11.83 -14.79
CA ILE A 13 12.61 -10.72 -15.62
C ILE A 13 12.87 -9.42 -14.86
N ARG A 14 13.36 -8.40 -15.58
CA ARG A 14 13.53 -7.06 -15.03
C ARG A 14 12.21 -6.29 -15.14
N LEU A 15 11.79 -5.68 -14.05
CA LEU A 15 10.65 -4.75 -14.03
C LEU A 15 11.08 -3.35 -14.51
N PRO A 16 10.16 -2.53 -15.04
CA PRO A 16 10.44 -1.10 -15.24
C PRO A 16 10.77 -0.43 -13.90
N SER A 17 11.58 0.62 -13.92
CA SER A 17 11.89 1.36 -12.69
C SER A 17 10.65 2.07 -12.14
N PRO A 18 10.57 2.33 -10.82
CA PRO A 18 9.47 3.11 -10.24
C PRO A 18 9.31 4.48 -10.90
N GLY A 19 10.42 5.16 -11.21
CA GLY A 19 10.44 6.45 -11.91
C GLY A 19 9.87 6.36 -13.32
N ALA A 20 10.19 5.31 -14.08
CA ALA A 20 9.62 5.09 -15.40
C ALA A 20 8.10 4.88 -15.33
N LEU A 21 7.63 4.06 -14.39
CA LEU A 21 6.18 3.84 -14.20
C LEU A 21 5.45 5.13 -13.81
N LYS A 22 6.02 5.91 -12.89
CA LYS A 22 5.49 7.21 -12.48
C LYS A 22 5.50 8.23 -13.62
N GLY A 23 6.48 8.17 -14.52
CA GLY A 23 6.53 9.00 -15.71
C GLY A 23 5.41 8.67 -16.71
N MET A 24 5.03 7.39 -16.83
CA MET A 24 3.89 6.97 -17.65
C MET A 24 2.53 7.34 -17.03
N LEU A 25 2.45 7.37 -15.70
CA LEU A 25 1.24 7.63 -14.93
C LEU A 25 1.50 8.75 -13.89
N PRO A 26 1.66 10.01 -14.33
CA PRO A 26 1.99 11.14 -13.46
C PRO A 26 0.82 11.50 -12.55
N VAL A 27 1.16 11.92 -11.33
CA VAL A 27 0.18 12.47 -10.38
C VAL A 27 -0.09 13.92 -10.73
N VAL A 28 -1.35 14.26 -10.99
CA VAL A 28 -1.81 15.64 -11.18
C VAL A 28 -2.13 16.31 -9.84
N GLU A 29 -2.19 17.64 -9.82
CA GLU A 29 -2.40 18.43 -8.60
C GLU A 29 -3.66 18.01 -7.83
N GLN A 30 -4.76 17.71 -8.54
CA GLN A 30 -6.01 17.24 -7.93
C GLN A 30 -5.80 15.94 -7.14
N VAL A 31 -5.09 14.97 -7.72
CA VAL A 31 -4.77 13.69 -7.07
C VAL A 31 -3.87 13.92 -5.86
N ALA A 32 -2.83 14.75 -6.00
CA ALA A 32 -1.96 15.12 -4.89
C ALA A 32 -2.76 15.78 -3.74
N GLY A 33 -3.73 16.63 -4.07
CA GLY A 33 -4.66 17.25 -3.12
C GLY A 33 -5.52 16.21 -2.38
N THR A 34 -6.13 15.26 -3.09
CA THR A 34 -6.91 14.17 -2.47
C THR A 34 -6.02 13.33 -1.54
N VAL A 35 -4.83 12.95 -2.00
CA VAL A 35 -3.92 12.09 -1.23
C VAL A 35 -3.46 12.78 0.05
N THR A 36 -2.94 14.01 -0.07
CA THR A 36 -2.41 14.78 1.06
C THR A 36 -3.51 15.24 2.02
N GLY A 37 -4.69 15.58 1.48
CA GLY A 37 -5.89 15.84 2.27
C GLY A 37 -6.28 14.63 3.12
N GLY A 38 -6.39 13.44 2.50
CA GLY A 38 -6.71 12.21 3.22
C GLY A 38 -5.70 11.88 4.33
N ARG A 39 -4.40 12.06 4.08
CA ARG A 39 -3.36 11.86 5.11
C ARG A 39 -3.58 12.79 6.30
N ARG A 40 -3.79 14.10 6.04
CA ARG A 40 -4.05 15.11 7.08
C ARG A 40 -5.30 14.82 7.89
N GLU A 41 -6.38 14.35 7.25
CA GLU A 41 -7.60 13.97 7.97
C GLU A 41 -7.32 12.85 8.98
N VAL A 42 -6.59 11.82 8.58
CA VAL A 42 -6.21 10.72 9.48
C VAL A 42 -5.30 11.21 10.60
N GLU A 43 -4.31 12.04 10.29
CA GLU A 43 -3.41 12.62 11.30
C GLU A 43 -4.19 13.46 12.34
N GLN A 44 -5.20 14.22 11.92
CA GLN A 44 -6.07 14.98 12.82
C GLN A 44 -6.93 14.07 13.70
N ILE A 45 -7.46 12.97 13.14
CA ILE A 45 -8.21 11.97 13.90
C ILE A 45 -7.31 11.29 14.94
N LEU A 46 -6.12 10.84 14.54
CA LEU A 46 -5.17 10.17 15.44
C LEU A 46 -4.68 11.08 16.58
N THR A 47 -4.68 12.40 16.35
CA THR A 47 -4.30 13.40 17.37
C THR A 47 -5.48 13.97 18.15
N GLY A 48 -6.70 13.48 17.90
CA GLY A 48 -7.93 13.92 18.56
C GLY A 48 -8.38 15.34 18.20
N LYS A 49 -7.81 15.93 17.15
CA LYS A 49 -8.21 17.26 16.63
C LYS A 49 -9.46 17.19 15.75
N ASP A 50 -9.74 16.01 15.21
CA ASP A 50 -10.95 15.68 14.47
C ASP A 50 -11.61 14.48 15.16
N ALA A 51 -12.90 14.60 15.47
CA ALA A 51 -13.68 13.58 16.19
C ALA A 51 -14.39 12.60 15.26
N ARG A 52 -14.27 12.76 13.94
CA ARG A 52 -14.87 11.84 12.95
C ARG A 52 -14.28 10.44 13.08
N LEU A 53 -15.09 9.45 12.71
CA LEU A 53 -14.64 8.06 12.66
C LEU A 53 -13.91 7.80 11.33
N LEU A 54 -12.67 7.30 11.40
CA LEU A 54 -11.97 6.78 10.23
C LEU A 54 -12.60 5.45 9.78
N VAL A 55 -13.04 5.38 8.53
CA VAL A 55 -13.69 4.20 7.94
C VAL A 55 -12.91 3.76 6.71
N ILE A 56 -12.15 2.68 6.84
CA ILE A 56 -11.48 2.01 5.72
C ILE A 56 -12.40 0.90 5.21
N VAL A 57 -13.03 1.09 4.05
CA VAL A 57 -14.08 0.19 3.54
C VAL A 57 -13.93 -0.08 2.04
N GLY A 58 -14.18 -1.32 1.63
CA GLY A 58 -14.05 -1.73 0.23
C GLY A 58 -13.91 -3.25 0.08
N PRO A 59 -13.70 -3.72 -1.16
CA PRO A 59 -13.50 -5.14 -1.45
C PRO A 59 -12.35 -5.77 -0.64
N CYS A 60 -12.42 -7.08 -0.43
CA CYS A 60 -11.35 -7.77 0.30
C CYS A 60 -10.01 -7.74 -0.46
N SER A 61 -10.07 -7.81 -1.79
CA SER A 61 -8.97 -7.66 -2.73
C SER A 61 -9.52 -7.23 -4.08
N ILE A 62 -8.82 -6.34 -4.77
CA ILE A 62 -9.13 -5.92 -6.14
C ILE A 62 -8.69 -7.03 -7.08
N HIS A 63 -9.60 -7.52 -7.93
CA HIS A 63 -9.32 -8.48 -9.01
C HIS A 63 -9.89 -7.99 -10.36
N ASP A 64 -10.93 -7.15 -10.29
CA ASP A 64 -11.58 -6.50 -11.43
C ASP A 64 -11.49 -4.98 -11.23
N VAL A 65 -10.85 -4.31 -12.18
CA VAL A 65 -10.60 -2.86 -12.14
C VAL A 65 -11.88 -2.07 -12.43
N ASP A 66 -12.77 -2.57 -13.29
CA ASP A 66 -13.99 -1.87 -13.64
C ASP A 66 -15.01 -1.93 -12.50
N ALA A 67 -15.14 -3.10 -11.86
CA ALA A 67 -15.94 -3.22 -10.65
C ALA A 67 -15.39 -2.34 -9.50
N ALA A 68 -14.06 -2.19 -9.40
CA ALA A 68 -13.44 -1.30 -8.42
C ALA A 68 -13.76 0.18 -8.70
N ARG A 69 -13.75 0.62 -9.96
CA ARG A 69 -14.14 1.99 -10.35
C ARG A 69 -15.60 2.26 -10.05
N GLU A 70 -16.49 1.31 -10.35
CA GLU A 70 -17.92 1.45 -10.03
C GLU A 70 -18.13 1.59 -8.52
N TYR A 71 -17.47 0.75 -7.72
CA TYR A 71 -17.51 0.84 -6.27
C TYR A 71 -16.99 2.20 -5.78
N ALA A 72 -15.87 2.68 -6.32
CA ALA A 72 -15.26 3.96 -5.96
C ALA A 72 -16.22 5.12 -6.24
N GLY A 73 -16.87 5.14 -7.41
CA GLY A 73 -17.83 6.19 -7.75
C GLY A 73 -19.01 6.26 -6.77
N ARG A 74 -19.56 5.10 -6.36
CA ARG A 74 -20.62 5.04 -5.35
C ARG A 74 -20.13 5.47 -3.96
N LEU A 75 -18.93 5.06 -3.57
CA LEU A 75 -18.35 5.40 -2.27
C LEU A 75 -17.97 6.88 -2.17
N ALA A 76 -17.54 7.51 -3.27
CA ALA A 76 -17.24 8.94 -3.33
C ALA A 76 -18.47 9.79 -2.99
N LEU A 77 -19.66 9.41 -3.49
CA LEU A 77 -20.92 10.08 -3.13
C LEU A 77 -21.20 9.99 -1.62
N LEU A 78 -21.05 8.80 -1.03
CA LEU A 78 -21.24 8.59 0.41
C LEU A 78 -20.19 9.34 1.25
N ARG A 79 -18.94 9.43 0.78
CA ARG A 79 -17.89 10.23 1.43
C ARG A 79 -18.31 11.70 1.52
N THR A 80 -18.91 12.26 0.46
CA THR A 80 -19.41 13.64 0.49
C THR A 80 -20.64 13.78 1.39
N GLU A 81 -21.59 12.85 1.32
CA GLU A 81 -22.83 12.88 2.12
C GLU A 81 -22.54 12.81 3.63
N LEU A 82 -21.60 11.96 4.05
CA LEU A 82 -21.29 11.67 5.46
C LEU A 82 -20.00 12.36 5.95
N GLN A 83 -19.54 13.39 5.24
CA GLN A 83 -18.22 14.01 5.50
C GLN A 83 -18.10 14.66 6.88
N HIS A 84 -19.21 14.99 7.53
CA HIS A 84 -19.25 15.62 8.85
C HIS A 84 -19.10 14.61 10.00
N GLU A 85 -19.49 13.35 9.77
CA GLU A 85 -19.42 12.29 10.77
C GLU A 85 -18.28 11.30 10.51
N LEU A 86 -17.96 11.03 9.25
CA LEU A 86 -17.03 9.97 8.82
C LEU A 86 -15.89 10.50 7.96
N CYS A 87 -14.69 9.97 8.18
CA CYS A 87 -13.58 10.05 7.25
C CYS A 87 -13.50 8.72 6.48
N ILE A 88 -14.15 8.66 5.32
CA ILE A 88 -14.26 7.44 4.51
C ILE A 88 -13.08 7.34 3.54
N MET A 89 -12.35 6.23 3.55
CA MET A 89 -11.34 5.89 2.53
C MET A 89 -11.66 4.55 1.88
N MET A 90 -11.40 4.44 0.58
CA MET A 90 -11.58 3.17 -0.11
C MET A 90 -10.45 2.21 0.24
N ARG A 91 -10.80 1.00 0.65
CA ARG A 91 -9.89 -0.13 0.73
C ARG A 91 -9.55 -0.63 -0.68
N VAL A 92 -8.29 -0.47 -1.09
CA VAL A 92 -7.75 -0.87 -2.40
C VAL A 92 -6.58 -1.82 -2.19
N TYR A 93 -6.87 -3.07 -1.83
CA TYR A 93 -5.85 -4.08 -1.54
C TYR A 93 -5.63 -4.92 -2.80
N PHE A 94 -4.43 -4.91 -3.37
CA PHE A 94 -4.14 -5.70 -4.57
C PHE A 94 -3.72 -7.13 -4.25
N GLU A 95 -3.14 -7.34 -3.08
CA GLU A 95 -2.54 -8.61 -2.70
C GLU A 95 -3.21 -9.21 -1.48
N LYS A 96 -3.06 -10.53 -1.34
CA LYS A 96 -3.56 -11.26 -0.18
C LYS A 96 -2.51 -12.24 0.31
N PRO A 97 -1.96 -12.07 1.52
CA PRO A 97 -0.94 -12.98 2.04
C PRO A 97 -1.57 -14.37 2.26
N ARG A 98 -1.00 -15.39 1.60
CA ARG A 98 -1.44 -16.80 1.68
C ARG A 98 -0.32 -17.69 2.22
N THR A 99 -0.71 -18.72 2.97
CA THR A 99 0.17 -19.80 3.43
C THR A 99 0.12 -21.04 2.52
N THR A 100 -0.86 -21.11 1.62
CA THR A 100 -1.09 -22.21 0.66
C THR A 100 -1.03 -21.69 -0.77
N VAL A 101 -1.04 -22.61 -1.74
CA VAL A 101 -1.18 -22.28 -3.18
C VAL A 101 -2.54 -21.60 -3.41
N GLY A 102 -2.54 -20.58 -4.26
CA GLY A 102 -3.73 -19.83 -4.68
C GLY A 102 -3.34 -18.48 -5.28
N TRP A 103 -4.32 -17.77 -5.84
CA TRP A 103 -4.10 -16.45 -6.45
C TRP A 103 -3.47 -15.47 -5.45
N LYS A 104 -2.34 -14.88 -5.86
CA LYS A 104 -1.50 -14.02 -5.00
C LYS A 104 -1.97 -12.57 -4.98
N GLY A 105 -2.81 -12.17 -5.93
CA GLY A 105 -3.34 -10.82 -6.04
C GLY A 105 -3.09 -10.20 -7.41
N PHE A 106 -3.76 -9.08 -7.65
CA PHE A 106 -3.81 -8.41 -8.94
C PHE A 106 -2.46 -7.88 -9.42
N ILE A 107 -1.62 -7.35 -8.51
CA ILE A 107 -0.25 -6.95 -8.89
C ILE A 107 0.56 -8.16 -9.35
N ASN A 108 0.39 -9.33 -8.71
CA ASN A 108 1.19 -10.50 -9.03
C ASN A 108 0.69 -11.23 -10.27
N ASP A 109 -0.62 -11.40 -10.40
CA ASP A 109 -1.26 -12.20 -11.44
C ASP A 109 -2.56 -11.51 -11.89
N PRO A 110 -2.45 -10.43 -12.70
CA PRO A 110 -3.60 -9.61 -13.08
C PRO A 110 -4.60 -10.33 -14.00
N HIS A 111 -4.14 -11.35 -14.72
CA HIS A 111 -4.93 -12.08 -15.72
C HIS A 111 -5.63 -13.32 -15.14
N LEU A 112 -5.40 -13.65 -13.85
CA LEU A 112 -5.97 -14.81 -13.15
C LEU A 112 -5.65 -16.15 -13.84
N ASP A 113 -4.48 -16.24 -14.46
CA ASP A 113 -4.07 -17.37 -15.30
C ASP A 113 -2.65 -17.89 -14.98
N ASP A 114 -2.08 -17.47 -13.84
CA ASP A 114 -0.73 -17.84 -13.38
C ASP A 114 0.40 -17.41 -14.35
N THR A 115 0.18 -16.42 -15.21
CA THR A 115 1.24 -15.86 -16.08
C THR A 115 2.26 -15.00 -15.31
N TYR A 116 1.86 -14.48 -14.15
CA TYR A 116 2.63 -13.57 -13.31
C TYR A 116 3.14 -12.32 -14.03
N ASP A 117 2.26 -11.68 -14.81
CA ASP A 117 2.53 -10.42 -15.50
C ASP A 117 2.55 -9.22 -14.53
N ILE A 118 3.61 -9.15 -13.72
CA ILE A 118 3.76 -8.15 -12.64
C ILE A 118 3.89 -6.73 -13.21
N GLU A 119 4.50 -6.56 -14.38
CA GLU A 119 4.61 -5.26 -15.02
C GLU A 119 3.22 -4.69 -15.35
N HIS A 120 2.36 -5.51 -15.96
CA HIS A 120 0.97 -5.15 -16.21
C HIS A 120 0.21 -4.89 -14.89
N GLY A 121 0.38 -5.77 -13.89
CA GLY A 121 -0.25 -5.63 -12.58
C GLY A 121 0.12 -4.31 -11.88
N LEU A 122 1.40 -3.92 -11.86
CA LEU A 122 1.87 -2.66 -11.29
C LEU A 122 1.30 -1.44 -12.03
N PHE A 123 1.30 -1.47 -13.37
CA PHE A 123 0.74 -0.39 -14.18
C PHE A 123 -0.74 -0.16 -13.89
N HIS A 124 -1.54 -1.23 -13.91
CA HIS A 124 -2.97 -1.12 -13.71
C HIS A 124 -3.35 -0.85 -12.24
N ALA A 125 -2.58 -1.35 -11.28
CA ALA A 125 -2.76 -1.01 -9.87
C ALA A 125 -2.53 0.49 -9.61
N ARG A 126 -1.43 1.05 -10.15
CA ARG A 126 -1.15 2.48 -10.06
C ARG A 126 -2.23 3.31 -10.74
N LYS A 127 -2.62 2.93 -11.96
CA LYS A 127 -3.66 3.63 -12.73
C LYS A 127 -4.98 3.68 -11.96
N LEU A 128 -5.42 2.56 -11.40
CA LEU A 128 -6.64 2.50 -10.60
C LEU A 128 -6.57 3.40 -9.36
N LEU A 129 -5.45 3.39 -8.64
CA LEU A 129 -5.27 4.28 -7.48
C LEU A 129 -5.36 5.76 -7.87
N ILE A 130 -4.78 6.15 -9.01
CA ILE A 130 -4.89 7.52 -9.54
C ILE A 130 -6.36 7.85 -9.84
N GLU A 131 -7.05 7.01 -10.61
CA GLU A 131 -8.45 7.21 -10.98
C GLU A 131 -9.37 7.31 -9.75
N ILE A 132 -9.13 6.52 -8.71
CA ILE A 132 -9.89 6.60 -7.43
C ILE A 132 -9.66 7.96 -6.75
N ASN A 133 -8.41 8.43 -6.68
CA ASN A 133 -8.10 9.73 -6.08
C ASN A 133 -8.61 10.91 -6.92
N GLU A 134 -8.71 10.77 -8.25
CA GLU A 134 -9.35 11.75 -9.14
C GLU A 134 -10.82 11.94 -8.79
N MET A 135 -11.51 10.91 -8.31
CA MET A 135 -12.90 10.99 -7.82
C MET A 135 -13.02 11.73 -6.47
N GLY A 136 -11.93 12.24 -5.89
CA GLY A 136 -11.92 12.85 -4.56
C GLY A 136 -11.97 11.84 -3.41
N LEU A 137 -11.73 10.56 -3.70
CA LEU A 137 -11.78 9.46 -2.74
C LEU A 137 -10.37 8.98 -2.39
N PRO A 138 -9.88 9.21 -1.15
CA PRO A 138 -8.57 8.70 -0.74
C PRO A 138 -8.53 7.17 -0.72
N ALA A 139 -7.40 6.61 -1.15
CA ALA A 139 -7.18 5.16 -1.18
C ALA A 139 -6.33 4.68 0.01
N ALA A 140 -6.70 3.52 0.53
CA ALA A 140 -6.05 2.81 1.62
C ALA A 140 -5.61 1.41 1.18
N THR A 141 -4.36 1.02 1.42
CA THR A 141 -3.82 -0.28 0.97
C THR A 141 -3.09 -1.05 2.07
N GLU A 142 -2.63 -2.27 1.79
CA GLU A 142 -1.74 -3.06 2.65
C GLU A 142 -0.45 -3.35 1.87
N PHE A 143 0.70 -3.01 2.45
CA PHE A 143 2.01 -3.29 1.84
C PHE A 143 2.56 -4.61 2.38
N LEU A 144 2.86 -5.55 1.47
CA LEU A 144 3.32 -6.91 1.79
C LEU A 144 4.82 -7.13 1.51
N ASP A 145 5.50 -6.14 0.95
CA ASP A 145 6.90 -6.19 0.58
C ASP A 145 7.52 -4.77 0.55
N PRO A 146 8.85 -4.62 0.63
CA PRO A 146 9.52 -3.31 0.67
C PRO A 146 9.74 -2.67 -0.72
N ILE A 147 9.32 -3.32 -1.81
CA ILE A 147 9.53 -2.87 -3.20
C ILE A 147 8.29 -2.15 -3.73
N SER A 148 7.10 -2.75 -3.58
CA SER A 148 5.84 -2.20 -4.09
C SER A 148 5.53 -0.76 -3.65
N PRO A 149 5.89 -0.27 -2.43
CA PRO A 149 5.67 1.13 -2.08
C PRO A 149 6.33 2.12 -3.04
N GLN A 150 7.48 1.78 -3.63
CA GLN A 150 8.16 2.70 -4.55
C GLN A 150 7.33 2.99 -5.80
N TYR A 151 6.44 2.08 -6.20
CA TYR A 151 5.61 2.20 -7.39
C TYR A 151 4.28 2.92 -7.16
N VAL A 152 3.71 2.82 -5.94
CA VAL A 152 2.32 3.25 -5.70
C VAL A 152 2.10 4.09 -4.43
N ALA A 153 3.05 4.19 -3.51
CA ALA A 153 2.82 4.83 -2.22
C ALA A 153 2.54 6.35 -2.31
N ASP A 154 2.93 7.01 -3.40
CA ASP A 154 2.63 8.42 -3.67
C ASP A 154 1.14 8.69 -3.92
N VAL A 155 0.34 7.65 -4.20
CA VAL A 155 -1.12 7.75 -4.42
C VAL A 155 -1.95 7.04 -3.34
N VAL A 156 -1.37 6.85 -2.16
CA VAL A 156 -1.99 6.19 -1.00
C VAL A 156 -2.06 7.15 0.20
N SER A 157 -3.21 7.20 0.87
CA SER A 157 -3.47 8.07 2.02
C SER A 157 -3.41 7.37 3.37
N TRP A 158 -3.48 6.04 3.40
CA TRP A 158 -3.34 5.23 4.61
C TRP A 158 -2.84 3.84 4.24
N ALA A 159 -2.01 3.23 5.09
CA ALA A 159 -1.48 1.89 4.85
C ALA A 159 -1.71 0.96 6.04
N ALA A 160 -1.94 -0.32 5.78
CA ALA A 160 -1.91 -1.37 6.79
C ALA A 160 -0.60 -2.17 6.74
N ILE A 161 -0.18 -2.64 7.91
CA ILE A 161 0.73 -3.78 8.06
C ILE A 161 -0.06 -4.95 8.66
N GLY A 162 -0.05 -6.07 7.96
CA GLY A 162 -0.87 -7.24 8.23
C GLY A 162 -0.47 -8.05 9.46
N ALA A 163 -1.42 -8.84 9.96
CA ALA A 163 -1.22 -9.72 11.12
C ALA A 163 -0.10 -10.78 10.92
N ARG A 164 0.25 -11.09 9.67
CA ARG A 164 1.32 -12.04 9.32
C ARG A 164 2.68 -11.37 9.09
N THR A 165 2.69 -10.06 8.87
CA THR A 165 3.91 -9.28 8.59
C THR A 165 4.30 -8.36 9.73
N ILE A 166 3.43 -8.19 10.73
CA ILE A 166 3.66 -7.32 11.89
C ILE A 166 4.92 -7.67 12.70
N GLU A 167 5.26 -8.95 12.81
CA GLU A 167 6.49 -9.40 13.50
C GLU A 167 7.75 -9.25 12.65
N SER A 168 7.60 -9.00 11.34
CA SER A 168 8.72 -8.84 10.43
C SER A 168 9.44 -7.52 10.69
N GLN A 169 10.74 -7.62 10.96
CA GLN A 169 11.61 -6.44 11.10
C GLN A 169 11.54 -5.56 9.85
N THR A 170 11.66 -6.13 8.66
CA THR A 170 11.63 -5.39 7.39
C THR A 170 10.35 -4.57 7.23
N HIS A 171 9.20 -5.10 7.63
CA HIS A 171 7.92 -4.39 7.53
C HIS A 171 7.81 -3.24 8.52
N ARG A 172 8.29 -3.42 9.77
CA ARG A 172 8.34 -2.33 10.76
C ARG A 172 9.29 -1.21 10.36
N GLN A 173 10.45 -1.58 9.81
CA GLN A 173 11.43 -0.63 9.26
C GLN A 173 10.86 0.10 8.04
N MET A 174 10.19 -0.60 7.13
CA MET A 174 9.49 0.02 6.01
C MET A 174 8.42 1.01 6.48
N ALA A 175 7.59 0.63 7.45
CA ALA A 175 6.53 1.48 7.98
C ALA A 175 7.06 2.81 8.56
N SER A 176 8.27 2.81 9.12
CA SER A 176 8.93 4.03 9.60
C SER A 176 9.30 5.04 8.49
N GLY A 177 9.31 4.61 7.23
CA GLY A 177 9.60 5.46 6.06
C GLY A 177 8.39 5.74 5.17
N LEU A 178 7.23 5.15 5.48
CA LEU A 178 5.99 5.38 4.74
C LEU A 178 5.50 6.82 4.97
N SER A 179 5.03 7.46 3.89
CA SER A 179 4.64 8.87 3.91
C SER A 179 3.20 9.13 4.39
N MET A 180 2.46 8.08 4.71
CA MET A 180 1.09 8.12 5.21
C MET A 180 1.02 7.52 6.62
N PRO A 181 -0.06 7.80 7.37
CA PRO A 181 -0.36 7.06 8.59
C PRO A 181 -0.49 5.55 8.33
N VAL A 182 -0.03 4.75 9.29
CA VAL A 182 0.00 3.29 9.21
C VAL A 182 -0.88 2.68 10.29
N GLY A 183 -1.58 1.62 9.95
CA GLY A 183 -2.31 0.79 10.89
C GLY A 183 -1.64 -0.57 11.06
N PHE A 184 -1.32 -0.92 12.29
CA PHE A 184 -0.73 -2.20 12.65
C PHE A 184 -1.80 -3.17 13.17
N LYS A 185 -2.05 -4.26 12.43
CA LYS A 185 -2.95 -5.33 12.92
C LYS A 185 -2.29 -6.10 14.07
N ASN A 186 -3.09 -6.58 15.02
CA ASN A 186 -2.62 -7.59 15.98
C ASN A 186 -2.20 -8.88 15.27
N SER A 187 -1.39 -9.71 15.95
CA SER A 187 -0.95 -11.00 15.40
C SER A 187 -2.12 -11.96 15.18
N THR A 188 -1.90 -13.01 14.38
CA THR A 188 -2.95 -13.98 14.02
C THR A 188 -3.53 -14.76 15.21
N ASP A 189 -2.79 -14.85 16.31
CA ASP A 189 -3.21 -15.45 17.58
C ASP A 189 -3.81 -14.43 18.58
N GLY A 190 -4.00 -13.18 18.15
CA GLY A 190 -4.70 -12.15 18.93
C GLY A 190 -3.82 -11.30 19.86
N ARG A 191 -2.49 -11.45 19.85
CA ARG A 191 -1.61 -10.68 20.73
C ARG A 191 -1.52 -9.21 20.28
N LEU A 192 -1.88 -8.31 21.19
CA LEU A 192 -1.82 -6.86 20.97
C LEU A 192 -0.40 -6.29 21.14
N GLY A 193 0.42 -6.90 22.00
CA GLY A 193 1.77 -6.39 22.31
C GLY A 193 2.64 -6.24 21.06
N VAL A 194 2.49 -7.15 20.11
CA VAL A 194 3.22 -7.13 18.84
C VAL A 194 2.89 -5.88 18.01
N ALA A 195 1.62 -5.46 17.98
CA ALA A 195 1.21 -4.24 17.29
C ALA A 195 1.73 -2.98 18.01
N VAL A 196 1.72 -2.97 19.35
CA VAL A 196 2.29 -1.87 20.15
C VAL A 196 3.80 -1.72 19.91
N ASP A 197 4.52 -2.84 19.85
CA ASP A 197 5.96 -2.83 19.56
C ASP A 197 6.24 -2.36 18.12
N ALA A 198 5.35 -2.67 17.18
CA ALA A 198 5.45 -2.18 15.81
C ALA A 198 5.24 -0.66 15.70
N ILE A 199 4.23 -0.11 16.38
CA ILE A 199 4.01 1.35 16.50
C ILE A 199 5.28 2.02 17.03
N ARG A 200 5.79 1.55 18.18
CA ARG A 200 7.01 2.10 18.79
C ARG A 200 8.21 2.01 17.86
N SER A 201 8.36 0.90 17.15
CA SER A 201 9.44 0.71 16.19
C SER A 201 9.32 1.69 15.02
N ALA A 202 8.13 1.84 14.44
CA ALA A 202 7.88 2.69 13.29
C ALA A 202 8.11 4.18 13.59
N MET A 203 7.91 4.63 14.83
CA MET A 203 8.17 6.00 15.25
C MET A 203 9.67 6.39 15.25
N HIS A 204 10.59 5.45 15.07
CA HIS A 204 12.03 5.71 15.13
C HIS A 204 12.73 5.55 13.76
N PRO A 205 13.89 6.20 13.53
CA PRO A 205 14.72 5.99 12.36
C PRO A 205 15.19 4.54 12.21
N HIS A 206 15.23 4.04 10.98
CA HIS A 206 15.78 2.74 10.60
C HIS A 206 16.60 2.82 9.31
N SER A 207 17.38 1.77 9.05
CA SER A 207 17.98 1.50 7.75
C SER A 207 17.66 0.07 7.30
N PHE A 208 17.22 -0.09 6.05
CA PHE A 208 16.88 -1.40 5.47
C PHE A 208 17.14 -1.43 3.96
N LEU A 209 17.17 -2.64 3.38
CA LEU A 209 17.34 -2.83 1.94
C LEU A 209 16.01 -2.65 1.21
N GLY A 210 16.02 -1.83 0.16
CA GLY A 210 14.90 -1.67 -0.76
C GLY A 210 15.40 -1.32 -2.15
N ILE A 211 14.63 -0.54 -2.91
CA ILE A 211 15.04 0.00 -4.21
C ILE A 211 14.85 1.52 -4.27
N ASP A 212 15.64 2.19 -5.11
CA ASP A 212 15.45 3.60 -5.47
C ASP A 212 14.46 3.78 -6.65
N GLN A 213 14.26 5.03 -7.08
CA GLN A 213 13.38 5.35 -8.20
C GLN A 213 13.90 4.84 -9.56
N ASP A 214 15.19 4.53 -9.68
CA ASP A 214 15.80 3.96 -10.88
C ASP A 214 15.77 2.41 -10.87
N GLY A 215 15.28 1.81 -9.78
CA GLY A 215 15.09 0.37 -9.63
C GLY A 215 16.34 -0.36 -9.16
N TYR A 216 17.38 0.35 -8.72
CA TYR A 216 18.57 -0.27 -8.15
C TYR A 216 18.33 -0.65 -6.69
N SER A 217 18.95 -1.74 -6.23
CA SER A 217 18.97 -2.07 -4.81
C SER A 217 19.69 -0.98 -4.03
N SER A 218 19.07 -0.52 -2.94
CA SER A 218 19.55 0.64 -2.18
C SER A 218 19.36 0.44 -0.68
N VAL A 219 20.17 1.14 0.11
CA VAL A 219 19.92 1.33 1.53
C VAL A 219 18.94 2.48 1.71
N ILE A 220 17.77 2.19 2.28
CA ILE A 220 16.76 3.20 2.62
C ILE A 220 16.95 3.56 4.09
N THR A 221 17.18 4.84 4.37
CA THR A 221 17.26 5.39 5.74
C THR A 221 16.04 6.26 6.01
N THR A 222 15.30 5.92 7.06
CA THR A 222 14.04 6.58 7.43
C THR A 222 14.23 7.54 8.60
N LYS A 223 13.26 8.45 8.78
CA LYS A 223 13.26 9.41 9.90
C LYS A 223 12.38 8.98 11.07
N GLY A 224 11.69 7.84 10.93
CA GLY A 224 10.56 7.50 11.79
C GLY A 224 9.25 8.08 11.25
N ASN A 225 8.15 7.36 11.50
CA ASN A 225 6.79 7.75 11.17
C ASN A 225 6.02 8.03 12.47
N PRO A 226 5.72 9.31 12.80
CA PRO A 226 4.99 9.65 14.03
C PRO A 226 3.52 9.23 14.00
N PHE A 227 3.00 8.86 12.82
CA PHE A 227 1.65 8.31 12.63
C PHE A 227 1.72 6.84 12.18
N GLY A 228 2.85 6.18 12.47
CA GLY A 228 3.09 4.76 12.25
C GLY A 228 2.37 3.92 13.27
#